data_AF-A0ABD5CF05-F1
#
_entry.id   AF-A0ABD5CF05-F1
#
_cell.length_a   1.000
_cell.length_b   1.000
_cell.length_c   1.000
_cell.angle_alpha   90.00
_cell.angle_beta   90.00
_cell.angle_gamma   90.00
#
_symmetry.space_group_name_H-M   'P 1'
#
loop_
_entity.id
_entity.type
_entity.pdbx_description
1 polymer ?
#
loop_
_entity_poly.entity_id
_entity_poly.type
_entity_poly.pdbx_seq_one_letter_code
_entity_poly.pdbx_strand_id
1 'polypeptide(L)'
;MEAEHGRMIQQLDGLDMAGDGRVTYHAIEWIDAAGGPYVEVCSQSKVADHHAHSVALRGAAAVARYVIIADLNMDLGDAVDFVRSSARLGGAER
;
A
#
# COMPACT_ATOMS: atom_id res chain seq x y z
N MET A 1 -4.36 -28.90 -14.53
CA MET A 1 -5.06 -27.61 -14.41
C MET A 1 -4.44 -26.93 -13.20
N GLU A 2 -3.45 -26.07 -13.44
CA GLU A 2 -2.78 -25.36 -12.35
C GLU A 2 -3.75 -24.33 -11.79
N ALA A 3 -3.95 -24.37 -10.47
CA ALA A 3 -4.82 -23.45 -9.77
C ALA A 3 -4.37 -22.02 -10.11
N GLU A 4 -5.25 -21.28 -10.78
CA GLU A 4 -5.21 -19.83 -10.87
C GLU A 4 -5.37 -19.30 -9.44
N HIS A 5 -4.27 -19.31 -8.68
CA HIS A 5 -4.18 -18.62 -7.42
C HIS A 5 -4.27 -17.14 -7.78
N GLY A 6 -5.49 -16.60 -7.81
CA GLY A 6 -5.69 -15.17 -7.67
C GLY A 6 -4.92 -14.76 -6.42
N ARG A 7 -3.70 -14.23 -6.59
CA ARG A 7 -2.83 -13.86 -5.47
C ARG A 7 -3.63 -12.87 -4.63
N MET A 8 -3.99 -13.30 -3.42
CA MET A 8 -4.88 -12.56 -2.55
C MET A 8 -4.18 -11.26 -2.14
N ILE A 9 -4.80 -10.13 -2.45
CA ILE A 9 -4.33 -8.82 -1.98
C ILE A 9 -4.72 -8.73 -0.50
N GLN A 10 -3.72 -8.70 0.36
CA GLN A 10 -3.97 -8.63 1.80
C GLN A 10 -4.50 -7.24 2.16
N GLN A 11 -5.65 -7.18 2.83
CA GLN A 11 -6.11 -5.93 3.46
C GLN A 11 -5.47 -5.84 4.84
N LEU A 12 -4.75 -4.76 5.12
CA LEU A 12 -4.15 -4.46 6.42
C LEU A 12 -4.97 -3.39 7.15
N ASP A 13 -4.81 -3.33 8.47
CA ASP A 13 -5.35 -2.24 9.27
C ASP A 13 -4.83 -0.89 8.78
N GLY A 14 -5.69 0.11 8.80
CA GLY A 14 -5.34 1.48 8.45
C GLY A 14 -4.33 2.09 9.43
N LEU A 15 -3.53 3.02 8.93
CA LEU A 15 -2.64 3.83 9.74
C LEU A 15 -3.28 5.19 10.02
N ASP A 16 -3.22 5.63 11.26
CA ASP A 16 -3.68 6.96 11.67
C ASP A 16 -2.47 7.84 11.99
N MET A 17 -2.35 8.92 11.22
CA MET A 17 -1.32 9.95 11.37
C MET A 17 -1.91 11.25 11.96
N ALA A 18 -3.21 11.32 12.24
CA ALA A 18 -3.91 12.58 12.51
C ALA A 18 -4.71 12.59 13.81
N GLY A 19 -4.77 13.77 14.46
CA GLY A 19 -5.66 14.01 15.60
C GLY A 19 -7.02 14.61 15.18
N ASP A 20 -7.01 15.69 14.39
CA ASP A 20 -8.13 16.65 14.41
C ASP A 20 -8.64 17.08 13.01
N GLY A 21 -7.92 16.75 11.94
CA GLY A 21 -8.32 16.93 10.54
C GLY A 21 -8.08 15.63 9.77
N ARG A 22 -8.98 15.26 8.83
CA ARG A 22 -8.93 13.95 8.17
C ARG A 22 -8.99 14.06 6.65
N VAL A 23 -7.88 13.77 5.99
CA VAL A 23 -7.84 13.31 4.60
C VAL A 23 -7.53 11.81 4.60
N THR A 24 -8.06 11.07 3.62
CA THR A 24 -7.81 9.63 3.47
C THR A 24 -7.00 9.38 2.22
N TYR A 25 -5.85 8.73 2.39
CA TYR A 25 -5.06 8.17 1.32
C TYR A 25 -5.14 6.65 1.33
N HIS A 26 -4.69 6.03 0.25
CA HIS A 26 -4.70 4.59 0.06
C HIS A 26 -3.31 4.12 -0.28
N ALA A 27 -2.73 3.30 0.58
CA ALA A 27 -1.41 2.72 0.39
C ALA A 27 -1.52 1.35 -0.29
N ILE A 28 -0.57 1.08 -1.17
CA ILE A 28 -0.28 -0.24 -1.71
C ILE A 28 1.18 -0.53 -1.37
N GLU A 29 1.43 -1.69 -0.80
CA GLU A 29 2.79 -2.21 -0.64
C GLU A 29 2.90 -3.52 -1.41
N TRP A 30 4.06 -3.77 -2.01
CA TRP A 30 4.31 -5.07 -2.61
C TRP A 30 5.78 -5.45 -2.58
N ILE A 31 6.02 -6.75 -2.65
CA ILE A 31 7.34 -7.34 -2.89
C ILE A 31 7.33 -7.82 -4.34
N ASP A 32 8.27 -7.36 -5.16
CA ASP A 32 8.38 -7.83 -6.54
C ASP A 32 8.87 -9.28 -6.61
N ALA A 33 8.98 -9.84 -7.81
CA ALA A 33 9.46 -11.21 -7.99
C ALA A 33 10.94 -11.42 -7.60
N ALA A 34 11.74 -10.34 -7.53
CA ALA A 34 13.14 -10.35 -7.13
C ALA A 34 13.33 -10.13 -5.61
N GLY A 35 12.24 -9.91 -4.87
CA GLY A 35 12.27 -9.64 -3.42
C GLY A 35 12.41 -8.15 -3.06
N GLY A 36 12.35 -7.25 -4.03
CA GLY A 36 12.42 -5.81 -3.81
C GLY A 36 11.12 -5.25 -3.22
N PRO A 37 11.17 -4.46 -2.13
CA PRO A 37 10.00 -3.81 -1.55
C PRO A 37 9.66 -2.52 -2.29
N TYR A 38 8.37 -2.28 -2.49
CA TYR A 38 7.84 -1.09 -3.13
C TYR A 38 6.58 -0.63 -2.43
N VAL A 39 6.35 0.68 -2.47
CA VAL A 39 5.13 1.29 -1.97
C VAL A 39 4.63 2.37 -2.93
N GLU A 40 3.32 2.53 -2.99
CA GLU A 40 2.66 3.62 -3.67
C GLU A 40 1.48 4.11 -2.83
N VAL A 41 1.23 5.42 -2.85
CA VAL A 41 0.10 6.03 -2.17
C VAL A 41 -0.76 6.78 -3.19
N CYS A 42 -2.06 6.55 -3.14
CA CYS A 42 -3.04 7.19 -4.00
C CYS A 42 -4.04 8.01 -3.18
N SER A 43 -4.54 9.11 -3.73
CA SER A 43 -5.66 9.88 -3.14
C SER A 43 -7.03 9.25 -3.38
N GLN A 44 -7.13 8.20 -4.21
CA GLN A 44 -8.39 7.57 -4.59
C GLN A 44 -8.36 6.05 -4.42
N SER A 45 -9.36 5.50 -3.73
CA SER A 45 -9.50 4.05 -3.50
C SER A 45 -9.46 3.24 -4.79
N LYS A 46 -10.21 3.68 -5.82
CA LYS A 46 -10.33 2.94 -7.09
C LYS A 46 -9.01 2.81 -7.84
N VAL A 47 -8.18 3.85 -7.77
CA VAL A 47 -6.83 3.84 -8.38
C VAL A 47 -5.95 2.85 -7.63
N ALA A 48 -6.01 2.90 -6.29
CA ALA A 48 -5.26 1.96 -5.47
C ALA A 48 -5.67 0.50 -5.70
N ASP A 49 -6.98 0.24 -5.81
CA ASP A 49 -7.51 -1.10 -6.12
C ASP A 49 -7.02 -1.60 -7.48
N HIS A 50 -7.20 -0.78 -8.53
CA HIS A 50 -6.76 -1.15 -9.87
C HIS A 50 -5.25 -1.45 -9.92
N HIS A 51 -4.45 -0.63 -9.24
CA HIS A 51 -3.01 -0.81 -9.24
C HIS A 51 -2.59 -2.05 -8.43
N ALA A 52 -3.15 -2.27 -7.24
CA ALA A 52 -2.86 -3.48 -6.46
C ALA A 52 -3.18 -4.77 -7.24
N HIS A 53 -4.30 -4.79 -7.98
CA HIS A 53 -4.63 -5.89 -8.89
C HIS A 53 -3.63 -6.04 -10.04
N SER A 54 -3.24 -4.94 -10.68
CA SER A 54 -2.24 -4.94 -11.76
C SER A 54 -0.89 -5.49 -11.27
N VAL A 55 -0.43 -5.08 -10.10
CA VAL A 55 0.81 -5.55 -9.46
C VAL A 55 0.74 -7.05 -9.15
N ALA A 56 -0.37 -7.52 -8.58
CA ALA A 56 -0.59 -8.94 -8.31
C ALA A 56 -0.55 -9.79 -9.59
N LEU A 57 -1.23 -9.34 -10.66
CA LEU A 57 -1.26 -10.02 -11.97
C LEU A 57 0.11 -10.05 -12.66
N ARG A 58 0.94 -9.02 -12.44
CA ARG A 58 2.31 -8.94 -12.97
C ARG A 58 3.31 -9.84 -12.24
N GLY A 59 2.89 -10.55 -11.20
CA GLY A 59 3.71 -11.57 -10.53
C GLY A 59 4.43 -11.10 -9.27
N ALA A 60 4.01 -9.98 -8.66
CA ALA A 60 4.53 -9.57 -7.35
C ALA A 60 4.36 -10.67 -6.30
N ALA A 61 5.44 -11.01 -5.58
CA ALA A 61 5.48 -12.09 -4.60
C ALA A 61 4.48 -11.91 -3.45
N ALA A 62 4.24 -10.67 -3.03
CA ALA A 62 3.22 -10.30 -2.05
C ALA A 62 2.66 -8.91 -2.36
N VAL A 63 1.38 -8.67 -2.06
CA VAL A 63 0.73 -7.36 -2.23
C VAL A 63 -0.21 -7.11 -1.05
N ALA A 64 -0.14 -5.92 -0.47
CA ALA A 64 -1.01 -5.47 0.61
C ALA A 64 -1.57 -4.08 0.34
N ARG A 65 -2.74 -3.82 0.94
CA ARG A 65 -3.46 -2.56 0.83
C ARG A 65 -3.96 -2.11 2.20
N TYR A 66 -3.92 -0.82 2.46
CA TYR A 66 -4.56 -0.20 3.61
C TYR A 66 -4.83 1.28 3.37
N VAL A 67 -5.54 1.90 4.32
CA VAL A 67 -5.81 3.34 4.30
C VAL A 67 -4.83 4.08 5.21
N ILE A 68 -4.53 5.32 4.86
CA ILE A 68 -3.79 6.26 5.69
C ILE A 68 -4.76 7.39 6.02
N ILE A 69 -5.01 7.62 7.29
CA ILE A 69 -5.78 8.77 7.77
C ILE A 69 -4.75 9.83 8.16
N ALA A 70 -4.72 10.94 7.43
CA ALA A 70 -3.73 11.99 7.60
C ALA A 70 -4.39 13.33 7.90
N ASP A 71 -3.60 14.28 8.42
CA ASP A 71 -4.06 15.64 8.67
C ASP A 71 -4.43 16.32 7.34
N LEU A 72 -5.43 17.20 7.35
CA LEU A 72 -5.89 17.87 6.13
C LEU A 72 -4.79 18.70 5.44
N ASN A 73 -3.78 19.17 6.20
CA ASN A 73 -2.65 19.94 5.66
C ASN A 73 -1.51 19.06 5.13
N MET A 74 -1.59 17.74 5.30
CA MET A 74 -0.57 16.82 4.83
C MET A 74 -0.68 16.63 3.33
N ASP A 75 0.47 16.61 2.64
CA ASP A 75 0.50 16.33 1.21
C ASP A 75 0.71 14.84 0.91
N LEU A 76 0.57 14.48 -0.37
CA LEU A 76 0.72 13.09 -0.81
C LEU A 76 2.16 12.57 -0.64
N GLY A 77 3.17 13.45 -0.75
CA GLY A 77 4.58 13.10 -0.56
C GLY A 77 4.87 12.71 0.89
N ASP A 78 4.38 13.50 1.85
CA ASP A 78 4.48 13.19 3.27
C ASP A 78 3.84 11.83 3.60
N ALA A 79 2.67 11.56 3.03
CA ALA A 79 1.99 10.27 3.19
C ALA A 79 2.81 9.10 2.60
N VAL A 80 3.51 9.32 1.48
CA VAL A 80 4.42 8.32 0.88
C VAL A 80 5.61 8.07 1.80
N ASP A 81 6.26 9.11 2.31
CA ASP A 81 7.44 8.96 3.18
C ASP A 81 7.08 8.26 4.49
N PHE A 82 5.92 8.56 5.06
CA PHE A 82 5.41 7.85 6.23
C PHE A 82 5.15 6.36 5.95
N VAL A 83 4.49 6.02 4.83
CA VAL A 83 4.24 4.63 4.44
C VAL A 83 5.53 3.87 4.19
N ARG A 84 6.51 4.50 3.53
CA ARG A 84 7.84 3.90 3.33
C ARG A 84 8.49 3.55 4.66
N SER A 85 8.44 4.47 5.62
CA SER A 85 8.99 4.24 6.97
C SER A 85 8.20 3.21 7.77
N SER A 86 6.94 2.96 7.41
CA SER A 86 6.01 2.09 8.14
C SER A 86 5.72 0.78 7.40
N ALA A 87 6.48 0.47 6.34
CA ALA A 87 6.17 -0.63 5.43
C ALA A 87 6.12 -1.99 6.16
N ARG A 88 5.03 -2.73 5.95
CA ARG A 88 4.68 -3.93 6.73
C ARG A 88 4.99 -5.23 6.00
N LEU A 89 4.96 -5.24 4.67
CA LEU A 89 5.29 -6.45 3.88
C LEU A 89 6.79 -6.71 3.72
N GLY A 90 7.61 -5.66 3.77
CA GLY A 90 9.06 -5.75 3.55
C GLY A 90 9.91 -5.71 4.81
N GLY A 91 9.32 -5.40 5.97
CA GLY A 91 10.03 -5.20 7.22
C GLY A 91 10.95 -3.99 7.16
N ALA A 92 10.66 -2.98 7.97
CA ALA A 92 11.57 -1.89 8.24
C ALA A 92 12.84 -2.41 8.96
N GLU A 93 13.83 -2.93 8.24
CA GLU A 93 15.21 -3.09 8.74
C GLU A 93 16.24 -3.02 7.59
N ARG A 94 16.86 -1.84 7.43
CA ARG A 94 18.33 -1.71 7.44
C ARG A 94 18.72 -0.44 8.17
#